data_AF-A0A6H1ZAP2-F1
#
_entry.id   AF-A0A6H1ZAP2-F1
#
_cell.length_a   1.000
_cell.length_b   1.000
_cell.length_c   1.000
_cell.angle_alpha   90.00
_cell.angle_beta   90.00
_cell.angle_gamma   90.00
#
_symmetry.space_group_name_H-M   'P 1'
#
loop_
_entity.id
_entity.type
_entity.pdbx_description
1 polymer ?
#
loop_
_entity_poly.entity_id
_entity_poly.type
_entity_poly.pdbx_seq_one_letter_code
_entity_poly.pdbx_strand_id
1 'polypeptide(L)' 'MTQAYSDPTREDDLYSLPDVEVFYLSSDNQVNLLSGWYWWTCFPGCLPDGDPDGPYDTEEEALDAAQDI' A
#
# COMPACT_ATOMS: atom_id res chain seq x y z
N MET A 1 -1.48 -8.72 1.65
CA MET A 1 -1.76 -7.74 0.59
C MET A 1 -3.17 -7.26 0.86
N THR A 2 -3.28 -6.00 1.26
CA THR A 2 -4.50 -5.36 1.72
C THR A 2 -4.72 -4.15 0.85
N GLN A 3 -5.89 -4.04 0.23
CA GLN A 3 -6.27 -2.86 -0.53
C GLN A 3 -6.95 -1.87 0.40
N ALA A 4 -6.54 -0.61 0.32
CA ALA A 4 -7.04 0.49 1.13
C ALA A 4 -7.31 1.71 0.24
N TYR A 5 -8.02 2.69 0.81
CA TYR A 5 -8.16 4.01 0.21
C TYR A 5 -7.18 4.95 0.89
N SER A 6 -6.49 5.79 0.12
CA SER A 6 -5.70 6.90 0.68
C SER A 6 -6.61 7.85 1.45
N ASP A 7 -7.80 8.12 0.92
CA ASP A 7 -8.84 8.88 1.59
C ASP A 7 -9.95 7.92 2.08
N PRO A 8 -10.09 7.71 3.41
CA PRO A 8 -11.07 6.77 3.97
C PRO A 8 -12.52 7.17 3.67
N THR A 9 -12.81 8.42 3.32
CA THR A 9 -14.16 8.86 2.94
C THR A 9 -14.59 8.31 1.58
N ARG A 10 -13.63 7.85 0.76
CA ARG A 10 -13.92 7.21 -0.53
C ARG A 10 -14.49 5.80 -0.40
N GLU A 11 -14.40 5.19 0.78
CA GLU A 11 -15.00 3.87 1.03
C GLU A 11 -16.53 3.89 0.86
N ASP A 12 -17.18 5.03 1.10
CA ASP A 12 -18.63 5.21 0.94
C ASP A 12 -19.05 5.48 -0.52
N ASP A 13 -18.10 5.77 -1.42
CA ASP A 13 -18.39 6.08 -2.82
C ASP A 13 -18.44 4.81 -3.68
N LEU A 14 -19.63 4.49 -4.19
CA LEU A 14 -19.91 3.27 -4.98
C LEU A 14 -19.06 3.10 -6.26
N TYR A 15 -18.39 4.16 -6.70
CA TYR A 15 -17.58 4.18 -7.93
C TYR A 15 -16.08 4.39 -7.66
N SER A 16 -15.70 4.61 -6.41
CA SER A 16 -14.29 4.74 -6.03
C SER A 16 -13.69 3.34 -5.88
N LEU A 17 -12.51 3.18 -6.47
CA LEU A 17 -11.70 1.98 -6.30
C LEU A 17 -10.64 2.28 -5.24
N PRO A 18 -10.25 1.27 -4.44
CA PRO A 18 -9.11 1.42 -3.55
C PRO A 18 -7.89 1.77 -4.39
N ASP A 19 -7.19 2.82 -3.99
CA ASP A 19 -6.05 3.38 -4.71
C ASP A 19 -4.72 3.08 -3.99
N VAL A 20 -4.77 2.39 -2.86
CA VAL A 20 -3.60 1.98 -2.06
C VAL A 20 -3.55 0.46 -1.96
N GLU A 21 -2.35 -0.10 -2.07
CA GLU A 21 -2.09 -1.49 -1.75
C GLU A 21 -0.94 -1.60 -0.74
N VAL A 22 -1.24 -2.23 0.40
CA VAL A 22 -0.31 -2.49 1.50
C VAL A 22 0.12 -3.96 1.45
N PHE A 23 1.42 -4.22 1.53
CA PHE A 23 1.96 -5.56 1.39
C PHE A 23 3.23 -5.76 2.22
N TYR A 24 3.43 -7.01 2.66
CA TYR A 24 4.64 -7.39 3.37
C TYR A 24 5.66 -7.97 2.40
N LEU A 25 6.88 -7.44 2.44
CA LEU A 25 8.03 -8.03 1.77
C LEU A 25 8.81 -8.90 2.74
N SER A 26 8.96 -10.18 2.40
CA SER A 26 9.88 -11.07 3.09
C SER A 26 11.29 -10.92 2.52
N SER A 27 12.28 -11.28 3.33
CA SER A 27 13.71 -11.16 2.99
C SER A 27 14.15 -12.05 1.81
N ASP A 28 13.26 -12.94 1.34
CA ASP A 28 13.48 -13.83 0.19
C ASP A 28 13.16 -13.14 -1.16
N ASN A 29 12.66 -11.90 -1.13
CA ASN A 29 12.25 -11.23 -2.34
C ASN A 29 13.45 -10.80 -3.20
N GLN A 30 13.37 -10.97 -4.52
CA GLN A 30 14.49 -10.77 -5.47
C GLN A 30 14.86 -9.29 -5.71
N VAL A 31 14.23 -8.39 -4.98
CA VAL A 31 14.48 -6.94 -4.99
C VAL A 31 15.30 -6.62 -3.73
N ASN A 32 16.34 -5.78 -3.84
CA ASN A 32 17.22 -5.38 -2.71
C ASN A 32 16.49 -4.50 -1.66
N LEU A 33 15.23 -4.77 -1.39
CA LEU A 33 14.43 -4.15 -0.36
C LEU A 33 14.56 -4.95 0.93
N LEU A 34 14.50 -4.24 2.05
CA LEU A 34 14.50 -4.86 3.36
C LEU A 34 13.17 -5.59 3.59
N SER A 35 13.16 -6.56 4.49
CA SER A 35 11.91 -7.17 4.91
C SER A 35 11.12 -6.23 5.81
N GLY A 36 9.84 -6.06 5.52
CA GLY A 36 8.96 -5.17 6.25
C GLY A 36 7.65 -4.95 5.51
N TRP A 37 6.81 -4.09 6.07
CA TRP A 37 5.58 -3.63 5.44
C TRP A 37 5.87 -2.47 4.50
N TYR A 38 5.23 -2.49 3.35
CA TYR A 38 5.34 -1.45 2.34
C TYR A 38 3.94 -1.11 1.86
N TRP A 39 3.79 0.09 1.33
CA TRP A 39 2.59 0.49 0.62
C TRP A 39 2.96 1.20 -0.69
N TRP A 40 2.03 1.21 -1.63
CA TRP A 40 2.12 2.04 -2.83
C TRP A 40 0.72 2.45 -3.30
N THR A 41 0.66 3.45 -4.16
CA THR A 41 -0.57 3.77 -4.89
C THR A 41 -0.74 2.81 -6.05
N CYS A 42 -1.81 2.02 -6.04
CA CYS A 42 -2.12 1.04 -7.07
C CYS A 42 -3.63 0.78 -7.13
N PHE A 43 -4.27 1.15 -8.23
CA PHE A 43 -5.66 0.75 -8.46
C PHE A 43 -5.74 -0.75 -8.76
N PRO A 44 -6.81 -1.45 -8.34
CA PRO A 44 -6.98 -2.87 -8.61
C PRO A 44 -6.88 -3.19 -10.10
N GLY A 45 -5.88 -3.98 -10.46
CA GLY A 45 -5.60 -4.40 -11.83
C GLY A 45 -4.69 -3.46 -12.64
N CYS A 46 -4.21 -2.37 -12.03
CA CYS A 46 -3.20 -1.49 -12.60
C CYS A 46 -1.78 -1.92 -12.17
N LEU A 47 -0.79 -1.34 -12.85
CA LEU A 47 0.59 -1.38 -12.36
C LEU A 47 0.72 -0.40 -11.18
N PRO A 48 1.63 -0.68 -10.22
CA PRO A 48 1.92 0.25 -9.15
C PRO A 48 2.41 1.58 -9.72
N ASP A 49 1.90 2.66 -9.17
CA ASP A 49 2.31 4.01 -9.52
C ASP A 49 3.52 4.40 -8.66
N GLY A 50 4.70 3.93 -9.08
CA GLY A 50 5.99 4.24 -8.44
C GLY A 50 6.64 3.11 -7.65
N ASP A 51 7.66 3.48 -6.88
CA ASP A 51 8.38 2.58 -5.97
C ASP A 51 7.60 2.42 -4.65
N PRO A 52 7.68 1.25 -4.00
CA PRO A 52 7.02 1.03 -2.72
C PRO A 52 7.67 1.85 -1.61
N ASP A 53 6.82 2.45 -0.78
CA ASP A 53 7.21 3.25 0.37
C ASP A 53 7.26 2.37 1.63
N GLY A 54 8.36 2.46 2.39
CA GLY A 54 8.70 1.58 3.51
C GLY A 54 10.21 1.29 3.60
N PRO A 55 10.66 0.33 4.43
CA PRO A 55 9.88 -0.63 5.21
C PRO A 55 9.31 -0.05 6.51
N TYR A 56 8.10 -0.46 6.86
CA TYR A 56 7.45 -0.27 8.15
C TYR A 56 7.49 -1.56 8.98
N ASP A 57 7.42 -1.44 10.30
CA ASP A 57 7.41 -2.58 11.22
C ASP A 57 6.04 -3.28 11.24
N THR A 58 4.97 -2.54 11.01
CA THR A 58 3.58 -3.05 11.05
C THR A 58 2.74 -2.65 9.83
N GLU A 59 1.69 -3.43 9.56
CA GLU A 59 0.71 -3.14 8.51
C GLU A 59 -0.03 -1.82 8.78
N GLU A 60 -0.33 -1.55 10.06
CA GLU A 60 -1.05 -0.35 10.48
C GLU A 60 -0.24 0.92 10.23
N GLU A 61 1.06 0.91 10.49
CA GLU A 61 1.94 2.06 10.18
C GLU A 61 2.05 2.32 8.68
N ALA A 62 2.14 1.27 7.87
CA ALA A 62 2.16 1.42 6.42
C ALA A 62 0.82 1.97 5.89
N LEU A 63 -0.30 1.59 6.51
CA LEU A 63 -1.62 2.08 6.15
C LEU A 63 -1.84 3.54 6.58
N ASP A 64 -1.42 3.92 7.79
CA ASP A 64 -1.49 5.31 8.28
C ASP A 64 -0.66 6.24 7.39
N ALA A 65 0.56 5.81 7.02
CA ALA A 65 1.41 6.55 6.09
C ALA A 65 0.78 6.71 4.70
N ALA A 66 0.09 5.67 4.21
CA ALA A 66 -0.62 5.74 2.94
C ALA A 66 -1.85 6.68 2.97
N GLN A 67 -2.39 6.99 4.15
CA GLN A 67 -3.51 7.91 4.36
C GLN A 67 -3.07 9.36 4.65
N ASP A 68 -1.78 9.60 4.90
CA ASP A 68 -1.21 10.93 5.17
C ASP A 68 -0.75 11.67 3.90
N ILE A 69 -0.98 11.10 2.70
CA ILE A 69 -0.51 11.65 1.41
C ILE A 69 -1.36 12.76 0.80
#